data_AF-A0A507D3K0-F1
#
_entry.id   AF-A0A507D3K0-F1
#
_cell.length_a   1.000
_cell.length_b   1.000
_cell.length_c   1.000
_cell.angle_alpha   90.00
_cell.angle_beta   90.00
_cell.angle_gamma   90.00
#
_symmetry.space_group_name_H-M   'P 1'
#
loop_
_entity.id
_entity.type
_entity.pdbx_description
1 polymer ?
#
loop_
_entity_poly.entity_id
_entity_poly.type
_entity_poly.pdbx_seq_one_letter_code
_entity_poly.pdbx_strand_id
1 'polypeptide(L)'
;MNGNIERQWEISKLNSYEVVGPSSSSCNSNDHQVDQAHHNDVQVTSPEQMKTLLDHARKVIVDMREHIRCMEQIELRNSNGELPPYDQLVMRLEGLLTQQRTINAESARLMSVNYLVNIGNFARNRQLARIVAKGRHQILQLQSTVQTLESNVDNLSTEVDVQKEQAECLAESLKNTQCLMESTLAEYRDELRRQDDELKRQQNAVAAMRKTRFNQDFVVDSSIFFFSLWAINTMIVDLPIRVATTAAIRASNRRRVAARQGLKLLLFVLMIRRLKSLAKGYGLHNSVGSVVPYVLSVARQLHHGLTWTISTATYPFRPASLNA
;
A
#
# COMPACT_ATOMS: atom_id res chain seq x y z
N MET A 1 -11.53 18.25 -31.14
CA MET A 1 -10.52 17.32 -30.58
C MET A 1 -10.88 16.91 -29.13
N ASN A 2 -12.15 16.59 -28.85
CA ASN A 2 -12.61 16.25 -27.47
C ASN A 2 -13.09 14.79 -27.30
N GLY A 3 -12.99 13.95 -28.33
CA GLY A 3 -13.52 12.57 -28.29
C GLY A 3 -12.57 11.50 -27.79
N ASN A 4 -11.34 11.85 -27.39
CA ASN A 4 -10.29 10.86 -27.07
C ASN A 4 -10.04 10.67 -25.57
N ILE A 5 -10.56 11.56 -24.72
CA ILE A 5 -10.37 11.49 -23.26
C ILE A 5 -11.41 10.57 -22.61
N GLU A 6 -12.62 10.50 -23.18
CA GLU A 6 -13.70 9.65 -22.66
C GLU A 6 -13.43 8.14 -22.84
N ARG A 7 -12.66 7.75 -23.87
CA ARG A 7 -12.29 6.35 -24.07
C ARG A 7 -11.21 5.84 -23.11
N GLN A 8 -10.39 6.70 -22.52
CA GLN A 8 -9.38 6.24 -21.55
C GLN A 8 -9.96 5.91 -20.17
N TRP A 9 -11.10 6.52 -19.80
CA TRP A 9 -11.75 6.23 -18.52
C TRP A 9 -12.51 4.90 -18.50
N GLU A 10 -13.01 4.42 -19.64
CA GLU A 10 -13.67 3.10 -19.72
C GLU A 10 -12.69 1.93 -19.66
N ILE A 11 -11.45 2.10 -20.15
CA ILE A 11 -10.44 1.03 -20.13
C ILE A 11 -9.91 0.80 -18.69
N SER A 12 -9.88 1.82 -17.84
CA SER A 12 -9.46 1.65 -16.43
C SER A 12 -10.49 0.94 -15.56
N LYS A 13 -11.78 0.90 -15.95
CA LYS A 13 -12.81 0.14 -15.19
C LYS A 13 -12.80 -1.35 -15.47
N LEU A 14 -12.22 -1.79 -16.60
CA LEU A 14 -12.19 -3.20 -16.98
C LEU A 14 -11.00 -3.97 -16.40
N ASN A 15 -10.04 -3.30 -15.76
CA ASN A 15 -8.84 -3.95 -15.17
C ASN A 15 -8.89 -4.07 -13.63
N SER A 16 -10.06 -3.83 -13.01
CA SER A 16 -10.24 -3.84 -11.55
C SER A 16 -11.01 -5.06 -11.02
N TYR A 17 -11.23 -6.08 -11.84
CA TYR A 17 -11.85 -7.33 -11.39
C TYR A 17 -10.90 -8.49 -11.64
N GLU A 18 -10.79 -9.36 -10.64
CA GLU A 18 -9.96 -10.57 -10.54
C GLU A 18 -8.51 -10.42 -10.07
N VAL A 19 -8.37 -10.08 -8.78
CA VAL A 19 -7.40 -10.81 -7.94
C VAL A 19 -8.23 -11.71 -7.03
N VAL A 20 -8.58 -12.88 -7.56
CA VAL A 20 -9.10 -14.01 -6.79
C VAL A 20 -7.92 -14.52 -5.96
N GLY A 21 -7.91 -14.21 -4.67
CA GLY A 21 -6.93 -14.76 -3.74
C GLY A 21 -7.08 -16.29 -3.66
N PRO A 22 -5.99 -17.08 -3.75
CA PRO A 22 -6.05 -18.51 -3.51
C PRO A 22 -5.95 -18.76 -2.01
N SER A 23 -7.08 -18.72 -1.31
CA SER A 23 -7.16 -19.12 0.10
C SER A 23 -8.63 -19.30 0.44
N SER A 24 -9.17 -20.46 0.73
CA SER A 24 -8.61 -21.63 1.39
C SER A 24 -9.47 -22.85 1.02
N SER A 25 -8.93 -23.81 0.27
CA SER A 25 -9.59 -25.09 0.04
C SER A 25 -9.46 -25.94 1.31
N SER A 26 -10.43 -25.79 2.21
CA SER A 26 -10.69 -26.72 3.31
C SER A 26 -11.32 -27.98 2.71
N CYS A 27 -10.49 -28.87 2.21
CA CYS A 27 -10.90 -30.22 1.83
C CYS A 27 -10.15 -31.23 2.70
N ASN A 28 -10.90 -31.74 3.67
CA ASN A 28 -11.08 -33.14 4.01
C ASN A 28 -9.89 -34.07 4.27
N SER A 29 -10.19 -34.98 5.19
CA SER A 29 -9.62 -36.31 5.36
C SER A 29 -8.32 -36.38 6.14
N ASN A 30 -8.45 -36.74 7.42
CA ASN A 30 -8.10 -38.07 7.93
C ASN A 30 -8.48 -38.06 9.43
N ASP A 31 -9.59 -38.67 9.86
CA ASP A 31 -9.76 -40.12 9.90
C ASP A 31 -8.45 -40.85 10.20
N HIS A 32 -7.88 -40.57 11.37
CA HIS A 32 -7.09 -41.54 12.13
C HIS A 32 -7.26 -41.25 13.62
N GLN A 33 -8.50 -41.38 14.09
CA GLN A 33 -8.75 -41.80 15.47
C GLN A 33 -8.34 -43.27 15.54
N VAL A 34 -7.03 -43.49 15.67
CA VAL A 34 -6.45 -44.80 15.88
C VAL A 34 -7.03 -45.33 17.18
N ASP A 35 -7.79 -46.40 17.04
CA ASP A 35 -8.18 -47.32 18.10
C ASP A 35 -7.06 -47.43 19.14
N GLN A 36 -7.27 -46.79 20.30
CA GLN A 36 -6.69 -47.24 21.56
C GLN A 36 -7.35 -48.57 21.93
N ALA A 37 -7.12 -49.58 21.09
CA ALA A 37 -7.28 -50.95 21.51
C ALA A 37 -6.23 -51.16 22.60
N HIS A 38 -6.72 -51.19 23.85
CA HIS A 38 -6.08 -51.81 25.00
C HIS A 38 -5.34 -53.07 24.54
N HIS A 39 -4.06 -52.93 24.22
CA HIS A 39 -3.17 -54.07 24.14
C HIS A 39 -2.99 -54.49 25.59
N ASN A 40 -3.86 -55.39 26.03
CA ASN A 40 -3.54 -56.34 27.07
C ASN A 40 -2.29 -57.05 26.59
N ASP A 41 -1.13 -56.46 26.92
CA ASP A 41 0.15 -57.13 26.94
C ASP A 41 -0.03 -58.27 27.92
N VAL A 42 -0.41 -59.42 27.36
CA VAL A 42 -0.14 -60.73 27.93
C VAL A 42 1.35 -60.69 28.20
N GLN A 43 1.71 -60.36 29.44
CA GLN A 43 3.06 -60.43 29.97
C GLN A 43 3.57 -61.83 29.66
N VAL A 44 4.30 -61.94 28.57
CA VAL A 44 5.05 -63.12 28.19
C VAL A 44 6.04 -63.31 29.32
N THR A 45 5.76 -64.35 30.13
CA THR A 45 6.62 -64.95 31.16
C THR A 45 7.86 -64.14 31.49
N SER A 46 7.79 -63.41 32.62
CA SER A 46 8.87 -62.59 33.15
C SER A 46 10.23 -63.30 33.00
N PRO A 47 11.32 -62.60 32.63
CA PRO A 47 12.66 -63.18 32.55
C PRO A 47 13.06 -63.97 33.82
N GLU A 48 12.50 -63.59 34.98
CA GLU A 48 12.59 -64.32 36.25
C GLU A 48 12.01 -65.74 36.16
N GLN A 49 10.83 -65.92 35.54
CA GLN A 49 10.16 -67.22 35.40
C GLN A 49 10.92 -68.18 34.48
N MET A 50 11.51 -67.65 33.41
CA MET A 50 12.38 -68.42 32.52
C MET A 50 13.64 -68.89 33.24
N LYS A 51 14.24 -68.03 34.08
CA LYS A 51 15.41 -68.35 34.88
C LYS A 51 15.10 -69.46 35.90
N THR A 52 13.96 -69.37 36.59
CA THR A 52 13.53 -70.43 37.52
C THR A 52 13.25 -71.77 36.82
N LEU A 53 12.72 -71.75 35.59
CA LEU A 53 12.51 -72.97 34.79
C LEU A 53 13.83 -73.60 34.34
N LEU A 54 14.82 -72.79 33.95
CA LEU A 54 16.16 -73.24 33.58
C LEU A 54 16.93 -73.81 34.77
N ASP A 55 16.84 -73.17 35.94
CA ASP A 55 17.44 -73.67 37.18
C ASP A 55 16.79 -74.99 37.62
N HIS A 56 15.46 -75.11 37.47
CA HIS A 56 14.74 -76.36 37.73
C HIS A 56 15.17 -77.48 36.77
N ALA A 57 15.27 -77.21 35.45
CA ALA A 57 15.77 -78.20 34.49
C ALA A 57 17.22 -78.61 34.76
N ARG A 58 18.09 -77.66 35.13
CA ARG A 58 19.47 -77.95 35.53
C ARG A 58 19.50 -78.90 36.72
N LYS A 59 18.65 -78.68 37.72
CA LYS A 59 18.52 -79.56 38.88
C LYS A 59 18.07 -80.98 38.49
N VAL A 60 17.04 -81.08 37.64
CA VAL A 60 16.55 -82.38 37.14
C VAL A 60 17.63 -83.14 36.35
N ILE A 61 18.43 -82.46 35.52
CA ILE A 61 19.54 -83.09 34.79
C ILE A 61 20.60 -83.65 35.75
N VAL A 62 20.92 -82.91 36.82
CA VAL A 62 21.86 -83.36 37.85
C VAL A 62 21.31 -84.58 38.59
N ASP A 63 20.04 -84.56 38.99
CA ASP A 63 19.38 -85.68 39.66
C ASP A 63 19.29 -86.92 38.75
N MET A 64 18.97 -86.74 37.47
CA MET A 64 18.91 -87.84 36.50
C MET A 64 20.30 -88.44 36.23
N ARG A 65 21.35 -87.60 36.18
CA ARG A 65 22.74 -88.05 36.04
C ARG A 65 23.20 -88.86 37.26
N GLU A 66 22.80 -88.45 38.46
CA GLU A 66 23.10 -89.18 39.69
C GLU A 66 22.37 -90.54 39.72
N HIS A 67 21.10 -90.58 39.31
CA HIS A 67 20.35 -91.83 39.19
C HIS A 67 20.91 -92.80 38.14
N ILE A 68 21.41 -92.29 37.00
CA ILE A 68 22.09 -93.10 35.98
C ILE A 68 23.42 -93.63 36.50
N ARG A 69 24.17 -92.82 37.26
CA ARG A 69 25.42 -93.25 37.90
C ARG A 69 25.20 -94.37 38.92
N CYS A 70 24.07 -94.33 39.65
CA CYS A 70 23.64 -95.43 40.52
C CYS A 70 23.21 -96.69 39.75
N MET A 71 22.78 -96.59 38.49
CA MET A 71 22.46 -97.76 37.64
C MET A 71 23.70 -98.49 37.11
N GLU A 72 24.81 -97.78 36.91
CA GLU A 72 26.04 -98.32 36.31
C GLU A 72 26.73 -99.40 37.20
N GLN A 73 26.19 -99.70 38.38
CA GLN A 73 26.68 -100.72 39.32
C GLN A 73 25.76 -101.93 39.50
N ILE A 74 24.69 -102.09 38.71
CA ILE A 74 23.73 -103.18 38.93
C ILE A 74 24.15 -104.43 38.16
N GLU A 75 25.16 -105.13 38.68
CA GLU A 75 25.42 -106.53 38.31
C GLU A 75 24.29 -107.41 38.86
N LEU A 76 23.51 -108.04 37.97
CA LEU A 76 22.42 -108.96 38.30
C LEU A 76 22.91 -110.29 38.90
N ARG A 77 24.23 -110.46 39.02
CA ARG A 77 24.88 -111.61 39.65
C ARG A 77 25.49 -111.15 40.97
N ASN A 78 25.37 -111.99 41.99
CA ASN A 78 26.16 -111.81 43.19
C ASN A 78 27.65 -111.99 42.84
N SER A 79 28.59 -111.58 43.69
CA SER A 79 30.05 -111.72 43.47
C SER A 79 30.54 -113.15 43.18
N ASN A 80 29.65 -114.14 43.26
CA ASN A 80 29.89 -115.57 43.04
C ASN A 80 29.23 -116.12 41.74
N GLY A 81 28.57 -115.28 40.92
CA GLY A 81 28.05 -115.67 39.61
C GLY A 81 26.70 -116.41 39.60
N GLU A 82 26.09 -116.67 40.76
CA GLU A 82 24.80 -117.36 40.90
C GLU A 82 23.60 -116.38 40.89
N LEU A 83 22.44 -116.87 40.45
CA LEU A 83 21.19 -116.11 40.43
C LEU A 83 20.65 -115.94 41.86
N PRO A 84 20.31 -114.72 42.29
CA PRO A 84 19.66 -114.48 43.57
C PRO A 84 18.35 -115.29 43.70
N PRO A 85 17.94 -115.68 44.92
CA PRO A 85 16.64 -116.31 45.14
C PRO A 85 15.50 -115.43 44.60
N TYR A 86 14.44 -116.05 44.11
CA TYR A 86 13.35 -115.41 43.35
C TYR A 86 12.83 -114.13 44.00
N ASP A 87 12.65 -114.11 45.32
CA ASP A 87 12.17 -112.93 46.07
C ASP A 87 13.14 -111.74 46.00
N GLN A 88 14.47 -111.98 46.00
CA GLN A 88 15.46 -110.92 45.81
C GLN A 88 15.50 -110.43 44.36
N LEU A 89 15.25 -111.32 43.40
CA LEU A 89 15.16 -110.95 41.99
C LEU A 89 13.94 -110.06 41.75
N VAL A 90 12.79 -110.42 42.33
CA VAL A 90 11.54 -109.65 42.26
C VAL A 90 11.72 -108.28 42.93
N MET A 91 12.31 -108.20 44.13
CA MET A 91 12.59 -106.89 44.75
C MET A 91 13.56 -106.04 43.92
N ARG A 92 14.60 -106.64 43.33
CA ARG A 92 15.53 -105.90 42.45
C ARG A 92 14.85 -105.44 41.16
N LEU A 93 14.00 -106.26 40.56
CA LEU A 93 13.20 -105.90 39.39
C LEU A 93 12.18 -104.80 39.70
N GLU A 94 11.54 -104.87 40.87
CA GLU A 94 10.62 -103.85 41.34
C GLU A 94 11.38 -102.54 41.62
N GLY A 95 12.57 -102.59 42.21
CA GLY A 95 13.47 -101.44 42.34
C GLY A 95 13.86 -100.83 41.00
N LEU A 96 14.25 -101.66 40.02
CA LEU A 96 14.58 -101.22 38.66
C LEU A 96 13.38 -100.63 37.92
N LEU A 97 12.20 -101.22 38.04
CA LEU A 97 10.97 -100.70 37.44
C LEU A 97 10.55 -99.37 38.08
N THR A 98 10.69 -99.26 39.40
CA THR A 98 10.41 -98.03 40.13
C THR A 98 11.38 -96.93 39.71
N GLN A 99 12.67 -97.26 39.55
CA GLN A 99 13.70 -96.33 39.11
C GLN A 99 13.58 -95.96 37.62
N GLN A 100 13.19 -96.89 36.75
CA GLN A 100 12.87 -96.63 35.34
C GLN A 100 11.64 -95.71 35.21
N ARG A 101 10.64 -95.88 36.08
CA ARG A 101 9.51 -94.93 36.19
C ARG A 101 9.99 -93.55 36.60
N THR A 102 10.92 -93.44 37.55
CA THR A 102 11.52 -92.15 37.95
C THR A 102 12.28 -91.51 36.79
N ILE A 103 13.13 -92.26 36.08
CA ILE A 103 13.88 -91.76 34.92
C ILE A 103 12.94 -91.34 33.79
N ASN A 104 11.89 -92.11 33.50
CA ASN A 104 10.88 -91.73 32.50
C ASN A 104 10.10 -90.48 32.92
N ALA A 105 9.77 -90.33 34.20
CA ALA A 105 9.11 -89.14 34.72
C ALA A 105 10.01 -87.89 34.62
N GLU A 106 11.30 -88.01 34.94
CA GLU A 106 12.25 -86.90 34.83
C GLU A 106 12.60 -86.59 33.36
N SER A 107 12.71 -87.59 32.50
CA SER A 107 12.87 -87.40 31.05
C SER A 107 11.66 -86.68 30.43
N ALA A 108 10.44 -87.06 30.82
CA ALA A 108 9.23 -86.35 30.41
C ALA A 108 9.21 -84.88 30.90
N ARG A 109 9.71 -84.62 32.12
CA ARG A 109 9.88 -83.25 32.64
C ARG A 109 10.93 -82.44 31.88
N LEU A 110 12.05 -83.03 31.49
CA LEU A 110 13.05 -82.35 30.67
C LEU A 110 12.51 -82.03 29.28
N MET A 111 11.76 -82.95 28.69
CA MET A 111 11.10 -82.73 27.39
C MET A 111 10.09 -81.58 27.47
N SER A 112 9.33 -81.47 28.56
CA SER A 112 8.39 -80.36 28.76
C SER A 112 9.09 -79.03 28.99
N VAL A 113 10.20 -78.98 29.74
CA VAL A 113 10.97 -77.73 29.90
C VAL A 113 11.62 -77.30 28.59
N ASN A 114 12.19 -78.23 27.81
CA ASN A 114 12.72 -77.91 26.48
C ASN A 114 11.63 -77.33 25.56
N TYR A 115 10.44 -77.93 25.58
CA TYR A 115 9.29 -77.40 24.85
C TYR A 115 8.87 -76.01 25.32
N LEU A 116 8.85 -75.75 26.64
CA LEU A 116 8.55 -74.43 27.21
C LEU A 116 9.59 -73.37 26.82
N VAL A 117 10.88 -73.72 26.83
CA VAL A 117 11.96 -72.81 26.38
C VAL A 117 11.80 -72.50 24.90
N ASN A 118 11.48 -73.48 24.06
CA ASN A 118 11.22 -73.27 22.64
C ASN A 118 10.00 -72.37 22.40
N ILE A 119 8.92 -72.55 23.16
CA ILE A 119 7.77 -71.63 23.16
C ILE A 119 8.19 -70.23 23.58
N GLY A 120 9.01 -70.10 24.63
CA GLY A 120 9.53 -68.83 25.11
C GLY A 120 10.37 -68.10 24.08
N ASN A 121 11.28 -68.81 23.41
CA ASN A 121 12.09 -68.29 22.31
C ASN A 121 11.22 -67.89 21.12
N PHE A 122 10.20 -68.69 20.77
CA PHE A 122 9.24 -68.35 19.73
C PHE A 122 8.46 -67.08 20.06
N ALA A 123 7.97 -66.96 21.30
CA ALA A 123 7.25 -65.78 21.76
C ALA A 123 8.11 -64.51 21.70
N ARG A 124 9.38 -64.59 22.15
CA ARG A 124 10.34 -63.49 22.04
C ARG A 124 10.65 -63.12 20.59
N ASN A 125 10.92 -64.10 19.73
CA ASN A 125 11.15 -63.84 18.30
C ASN A 125 9.93 -63.21 17.63
N ARG A 126 8.72 -63.63 18.01
CA ARG A 126 7.47 -63.02 17.52
C ARG A 126 7.30 -61.59 18.02
N GLN A 127 7.66 -61.28 19.26
CA GLN A 127 7.65 -59.91 19.79
C GLN A 127 8.67 -59.04 19.07
N LEU A 128 9.91 -59.52 18.89
CA LEU A 128 10.95 -58.80 18.18
C LEU A 128 10.55 -58.54 16.72
N ALA A 129 9.98 -59.53 16.04
CA ALA A 129 9.44 -59.36 14.69
C ALA A 129 8.33 -58.30 14.62
N ARG A 130 7.44 -58.24 15.62
CA ARG A 130 6.42 -57.17 15.71
C ARG A 130 7.04 -55.80 15.93
N ILE A 131 8.02 -55.68 16.81
CA ILE A 131 8.72 -54.41 17.09
C ILE A 131 9.44 -53.94 15.82
N VAL A 132 10.15 -54.84 15.14
CA VAL A 132 10.84 -54.55 13.88
C VAL A 132 9.86 -54.16 12.77
N ALA A 133 8.72 -54.85 12.67
CA ALA A 133 7.68 -54.49 11.70
C ALA A 133 7.09 -53.09 11.98
N LYS A 134 6.81 -52.76 13.24
CA LYS A 134 6.38 -51.42 13.65
C LYS A 134 7.45 -50.36 13.34
N GLY A 135 8.72 -50.64 13.67
CA GLY A 135 9.83 -49.74 13.37
C GLY A 135 10.01 -49.50 11.87
N ARG A 136 9.92 -50.55 11.05
CA ARG A 136 9.96 -50.43 9.59
C ARG A 136 8.81 -49.59 9.06
N HIS A 137 7.62 -49.75 9.62
CA HIS A 137 6.47 -48.93 9.24
C HIS A 137 6.68 -47.45 9.59
N GLN A 138 7.20 -47.14 10.78
CA GLN A 138 7.53 -45.78 11.20
C GLN A 138 8.62 -45.15 10.32
N ILE A 139 9.65 -45.90 9.95
CA ILE A 139 10.70 -45.42 9.05
C ILE A 139 10.12 -45.09 7.67
N LEU A 140 9.23 -45.93 7.13
CA LEU A 140 8.57 -45.66 5.85
C LEU A 140 7.66 -44.43 5.91
N GLN A 141 6.95 -44.23 7.02
CA GLN A 141 6.16 -43.03 7.25
C GLN A 141 7.04 -41.78 7.28
N LEU A 142 8.13 -41.81 8.06
CA LEU A 142 9.09 -40.70 8.14
C LEU A 142 9.70 -40.39 6.77
N GLN A 143 10.08 -41.42 6.00
CA GLN A 143 10.62 -41.23 4.65
C GLN A 143 9.60 -40.56 3.72
N SER A 144 8.33 -40.98 3.78
CA SER A 144 7.25 -40.35 3.02
C SER A 144 7.03 -38.88 3.43
N THR A 145 7.06 -38.60 4.73
CA THR A 145 6.93 -37.22 5.24
C THR A 145 8.10 -36.34 4.81
N VAL A 146 9.34 -36.84 4.86
CA VAL A 146 10.53 -36.11 4.39
C VAL A 146 10.42 -35.83 2.90
N GLN A 147 10.04 -36.82 2.09
CA GLN A 147 9.84 -36.62 0.65
C GLN A 147 8.75 -35.58 0.35
N THR A 148 7.69 -35.55 1.16
CA THR A 148 6.63 -34.53 1.05
C THR A 148 7.14 -33.15 1.42
N LEU A 149 7.95 -33.04 2.48
CA LEU A 149 8.59 -31.79 2.89
C LEU A 149 9.58 -31.28 1.84
N GLU A 150 10.39 -32.15 1.25
CA GLU A 150 11.31 -31.81 0.15
C GLU A 150 10.53 -31.26 -1.04
N SER A 151 9.47 -31.96 -1.49
CA SER A 151 8.60 -31.47 -2.56
C SER A 151 7.96 -30.12 -2.23
N ASN A 152 7.53 -29.91 -0.99
CA ASN A 152 6.96 -28.63 -0.56
C ASN A 152 8.00 -27.50 -0.55
N VAL A 153 9.25 -27.79 -0.17
CA VAL A 153 10.35 -26.81 -0.21
C VAL A 153 10.70 -26.46 -1.65
N ASP A 154 10.72 -27.44 -2.56
CA ASP A 154 10.95 -27.21 -3.98
C ASP A 154 9.83 -26.34 -4.59
N ASN A 155 8.56 -26.65 -4.27
CA ASN A 155 7.42 -25.84 -4.70
C ASN A 155 7.46 -24.42 -4.11
N LEU A 156 7.91 -24.27 -2.85
CA LEU A 156 8.06 -22.95 -2.25
C LEU A 156 9.21 -22.16 -2.89
N SER A 157 10.30 -22.83 -3.26
CA SER A 157 11.42 -22.19 -3.95
C SER A 157 11.00 -21.66 -5.31
N THR A 158 10.25 -22.45 -6.09
CA THR A 158 9.77 -22.01 -7.40
C THR A 158 8.76 -20.86 -7.28
N GLU A 159 7.87 -20.91 -6.29
CA GLU A 159 6.94 -19.81 -5.99
C GLU A 159 7.68 -18.52 -5.62
N VAL A 160 8.74 -18.60 -4.81
CA VAL A 160 9.57 -17.43 -4.45
C VAL A 160 10.28 -16.85 -5.67
N ASP A 161 10.79 -17.68 -6.57
CA ASP A 161 11.42 -17.22 -7.81
C ASP A 161 10.40 -16.50 -8.72
N VAL A 162 9.18 -17.04 -8.84
CA VAL A 162 8.09 -16.41 -9.58
C VAL A 162 7.69 -15.07 -8.96
N GLN A 163 7.57 -15.00 -7.62
CA GLN A 163 7.25 -13.74 -6.94
C GLN A 163 8.35 -12.70 -7.09
N LYS A 164 9.62 -13.12 -7.13
CA LYS A 164 10.74 -12.23 -7.40
C LYS A 164 10.67 -11.67 -8.82
N GLU A 165 10.39 -12.50 -9.81
CA GLU A 165 10.20 -12.04 -11.20
C GLU A 165 9.03 -11.05 -11.31
N GLN A 166 7.90 -11.32 -10.65
CA GLN A 166 6.77 -10.40 -10.60
C GLN A 166 7.13 -9.06 -9.92
N ALA A 167 7.90 -9.09 -8.83
CA ALA A 167 8.36 -7.89 -8.14
C ALA A 167 9.30 -7.06 -9.02
N GLU A 168 10.20 -7.69 -9.78
CA GLU A 168 11.07 -7.03 -10.75
C GLU A 168 10.25 -6.38 -11.89
N CYS A 169 9.26 -7.11 -12.43
CA CYS A 169 8.34 -6.59 -13.45
C CYS A 169 7.53 -5.37 -12.95
N LEU A 170 7.02 -5.45 -11.72
CA LEU A 170 6.31 -4.34 -11.07
C LEU A 170 7.22 -3.14 -10.83
N ALA A 171 8.46 -3.36 -10.39
CA ALA A 171 9.44 -2.30 -10.20
C ALA A 171 9.77 -1.58 -11.51
N GLU A 172 9.91 -2.33 -12.61
CA GLU A 172 10.11 -1.76 -13.95
C GLU A 172 8.89 -0.94 -14.42
N SER A 173 7.68 -1.47 -14.22
CA SER A 173 6.43 -0.76 -14.54
C SER A 173 6.28 0.53 -13.74
N LEU A 174 6.60 0.52 -12.44
CA LEU A 174 6.62 1.71 -11.59
C LEU A 174 7.64 2.74 -12.05
N LYS A 175 8.84 2.30 -12.47
CA LYS A 175 9.85 3.20 -13.03
C LYS A 175 9.40 3.85 -14.34
N ASN A 176 8.74 3.07 -15.21
CA ASN A 176 8.22 3.57 -16.47
C ASN A 176 7.08 4.58 -16.26
N THR A 177 6.16 4.30 -15.32
CA THR A 177 5.07 5.24 -14.97
C THR A 177 5.60 6.50 -14.31
N GLN A 178 6.62 6.41 -13.45
CA GLN A 178 7.30 7.58 -12.89
C GLN A 178 7.93 8.44 -14.00
N CYS A 179 8.67 7.83 -14.92
CA CYS A 179 9.29 8.57 -16.04
C CYS A 179 8.23 9.26 -16.92
N LEU A 180 7.11 8.59 -17.19
CA LEU A 180 5.99 9.19 -17.93
C LEU A 180 5.35 10.36 -17.17
N MET A 181 5.15 10.22 -15.85
CA MET A 181 4.65 11.32 -15.00
C MET A 181 5.60 12.52 -14.99
N GLU A 182 6.91 12.28 -14.87
CA GLU A 182 7.91 13.35 -14.91
C GLU A 182 7.91 14.07 -16.25
N SER A 183 7.83 13.32 -17.36
CA SER A 183 7.73 13.89 -18.71
C SER A 183 6.45 14.72 -18.90
N THR A 184 5.30 14.19 -18.50
CA THR A 184 4.02 14.90 -18.62
C THR A 184 3.97 16.14 -17.74
N LEU A 185 4.51 16.08 -16.51
CA LEU A 185 4.63 17.26 -15.64
C LEU A 185 5.56 18.33 -16.23
N ALA A 186 6.64 17.93 -16.91
CA ALA A 186 7.50 18.87 -17.61
C ALA A 186 6.75 19.57 -18.76
N GLU A 187 6.01 18.81 -19.57
CA GLU A 187 5.20 19.35 -20.66
C GLU A 187 4.11 20.31 -20.15
N TYR A 188 3.40 19.95 -19.08
CA TYR A 188 2.41 20.84 -18.46
C TYR A 188 3.01 22.13 -17.90
N ARG A 189 4.22 22.07 -17.33
CA ARG A 189 4.92 23.28 -16.83
C ARG A 189 5.29 24.21 -17.97
N ASP A 190 5.72 23.66 -19.11
CA ASP A 190 6.03 24.47 -20.29
C ASP A 190 4.79 25.06 -20.93
N GLU A 191 3.67 24.33 -20.97
CA GLU A 191 2.40 24.87 -21.47
C GLU A 191 1.85 25.98 -20.56
N LEU A 192 1.97 25.83 -19.24
CA LEU A 192 1.62 26.89 -18.28
C LEU A 192 2.47 28.16 -18.49
N ARG A 193 3.76 28.02 -18.77
CA ARG A 193 4.64 29.16 -19.09
C ARG A 193 4.21 29.86 -20.38
N ARG A 194 3.86 29.09 -21.42
CA ARG A 194 3.34 29.65 -22.69
C ARG A 194 2.05 30.42 -22.49
N GLN A 195 1.13 29.88 -21.68
CA GLN A 195 -0.13 30.57 -21.37
C GLN A 195 0.09 31.86 -20.57
N ASP A 196 1.01 31.86 -19.60
CA ASP A 196 1.38 33.07 -18.85
C ASP A 196 2.00 34.13 -19.77
N ASP A 197 2.88 33.75 -20.69
CA ASP A 197 3.45 34.66 -21.68
C ASP A 197 2.39 35.23 -22.63
N GLU A 198 1.43 34.41 -23.06
CA GLU A 198 0.33 34.87 -23.91
C GLU A 198 -0.62 35.79 -23.14
N LEU A 199 -0.91 35.51 -21.87
CA LEU A 199 -1.69 36.40 -21.00
C LEU A 199 -0.97 37.75 -20.81
N LYS A 200 0.35 37.76 -20.61
CA LYS A 200 1.13 39.01 -20.55
C LYS A 200 1.05 39.79 -21.86
N ARG A 201 1.12 39.11 -23.01
CA ARG A 201 0.95 39.76 -24.33
C ARG A 201 -0.43 40.37 -24.47
N GLN A 202 -1.48 39.65 -24.08
CA GLN A 202 -2.85 40.16 -24.10
C GLN A 202 -3.02 41.34 -23.14
N GLN A 203 -2.45 41.28 -21.94
CA GLN A 203 -2.49 42.39 -20.98
C GLN A 203 -1.77 43.63 -21.53
N ASN A 204 -0.62 43.44 -22.19
CA ASN A 204 0.11 44.52 -22.86
C ASN A 204 -0.70 45.11 -24.03
N ALA A 205 -1.36 44.27 -24.83
CA ALA A 205 -2.22 44.70 -25.92
C ALA A 205 -3.44 45.48 -25.39
N VAL A 206 -4.09 45.01 -24.33
CA VAL A 206 -5.20 45.70 -23.66
C VAL A 206 -4.73 47.04 -23.06
N ALA A 207 -3.56 47.07 -22.44
CA ALA A 207 -2.97 48.30 -21.91
C ALA A 207 -2.69 49.32 -23.04
N ALA A 208 -2.14 48.86 -24.17
CA ALA A 208 -1.91 49.68 -25.36
C ALA A 208 -3.24 50.18 -25.96
N MET A 209 -4.24 49.31 -26.12
CA MET A 209 -5.58 49.70 -26.59
C MET A 209 -6.23 50.73 -25.66
N ARG A 210 -6.10 50.56 -24.34
CA ARG A 210 -6.61 51.53 -23.36
C ARG A 210 -5.90 52.87 -23.47
N LYS A 211 -4.58 52.90 -23.66
CA LYS A 211 -3.80 54.12 -23.87
C LYS A 211 -4.18 54.83 -25.16
N THR A 212 -4.37 54.09 -26.26
CA THR A 212 -4.79 54.66 -27.55
C THR A 212 -6.18 55.26 -27.46
N ARG A 213 -7.14 54.54 -26.86
CA ARG A 213 -8.51 55.08 -26.62
C ARG A 213 -8.47 56.33 -25.74
N PHE A 214 -7.66 56.32 -24.69
CA PHE A 214 -7.48 57.48 -23.81
C PHE A 214 -6.92 58.71 -24.56
N ASN A 215 -5.89 58.51 -25.39
CA ASN A 215 -5.31 59.59 -26.19
C ASN A 215 -6.32 60.13 -27.21
N GLN A 216 -7.11 59.26 -27.85
CA GLN A 216 -8.15 59.67 -28.78
C GLN A 216 -9.23 60.51 -28.08
N ASP A 217 -9.74 60.04 -26.93
CA ASP A 217 -10.75 60.78 -26.17
C ASP A 217 -10.20 62.14 -25.69
N PHE A 218 -8.93 62.22 -25.29
CA PHE A 218 -8.30 63.49 -24.92
C PHE A 218 -8.17 64.47 -26.08
N VAL A 219 -7.78 63.99 -27.27
CA VAL A 219 -7.68 64.83 -28.48
C VAL A 219 -9.07 65.35 -28.89
N VAL A 220 -10.09 64.50 -28.83
CA VAL A 220 -11.47 64.88 -29.13
C VAL A 220 -12.00 65.89 -28.11
N ASP A 221 -11.79 65.67 -26.83
CA ASP A 221 -12.22 66.61 -25.78
C ASP A 221 -11.49 67.95 -25.86
N SER A 222 -10.19 67.94 -26.14
CA SER A 222 -9.39 69.16 -26.32
C SER A 222 -9.86 69.94 -27.54
N SER A 223 -10.12 69.27 -28.67
CA SER A 223 -10.60 69.93 -29.88
C SER A 223 -12.01 70.51 -29.71
N ILE A 224 -12.93 69.81 -29.03
CA ILE A 224 -14.26 70.35 -28.66
C ILE A 224 -14.12 71.56 -27.75
N PHE A 225 -13.21 71.52 -26.78
CA PHE A 225 -12.95 72.65 -25.87
C PHE A 225 -12.45 73.88 -26.62
N PHE A 226 -11.42 73.73 -27.46
CA PHE A 226 -10.88 74.83 -28.27
C PHE A 226 -11.90 75.36 -29.27
N PHE A 227 -12.65 74.48 -29.94
CA PHE A 227 -13.71 74.90 -30.85
C PHE A 227 -14.82 75.65 -30.13
N SER A 228 -15.24 75.19 -28.95
CA SER A 228 -16.25 75.88 -28.14
C SER A 228 -15.77 77.26 -27.67
N LEU A 229 -14.49 77.36 -27.28
CA LEU A 229 -13.89 78.63 -26.86
C LEU A 229 -13.80 79.61 -28.04
N TRP A 230 -13.36 79.12 -29.21
CA TRP A 230 -13.29 79.89 -30.44
C TRP A 230 -14.68 80.37 -30.89
N ALA A 231 -15.67 79.47 -30.94
CA ALA A 231 -17.03 79.77 -31.38
C ALA A 231 -17.69 80.87 -30.54
N ILE A 232 -17.47 80.89 -29.23
CA ILE A 232 -18.06 81.89 -28.33
C ILE A 232 -17.38 83.25 -28.44
N ASN A 233 -16.11 83.26 -28.84
CA ASN A 233 -15.38 84.49 -29.11
C ASN A 233 -15.73 85.10 -30.48
N THR A 234 -16.45 84.38 -31.34
CA THR A 234 -16.90 84.95 -32.62
C THR A 234 -17.94 86.05 -32.41
N MET A 235 -17.88 87.08 -33.26
CA MET A 235 -18.82 88.21 -33.19
C MET A 235 -20.28 87.80 -33.33
N ILE A 236 -20.56 86.68 -33.99
CA ILE A 236 -21.90 86.13 -34.21
C ILE A 236 -22.60 85.82 -32.88
N VAL A 237 -21.87 85.32 -31.88
CA VAL A 237 -22.44 85.00 -30.55
C VAL A 237 -22.41 86.23 -29.64
N ASP A 238 -21.39 87.07 -29.77
CA ASP A 238 -21.21 88.21 -28.88
C ASP A 238 -22.23 89.34 -29.12
N LEU A 239 -22.64 89.57 -30.37
CA LEU A 239 -23.63 90.60 -30.74
C LEU A 239 -25.02 90.36 -30.14
N PRO A 240 -25.68 89.21 -30.33
CA PRO A 240 -27.01 88.96 -29.76
C PRO A 240 -26.99 88.95 -28.23
N ILE A 241 -25.90 88.47 -27.60
CA ILE A 241 -25.74 88.53 -26.14
C ILE A 241 -25.64 89.98 -25.66
N ARG A 242 -24.88 90.84 -26.36
CA ARG A 242 -24.81 92.28 -26.04
C ARG A 242 -26.21 92.90 -26.10
N VAL A 243 -26.92 92.69 -27.21
CA VAL A 243 -28.27 93.25 -27.43
C VAL A 243 -29.26 92.75 -26.37
N ALA A 244 -29.31 91.43 -26.13
CA ALA A 244 -30.22 90.83 -25.16
C ALA A 244 -29.93 91.31 -23.72
N THR A 245 -28.66 91.41 -23.32
CA THR A 245 -28.30 91.89 -21.97
C THR A 245 -28.54 93.39 -21.80
N THR A 246 -28.38 94.20 -22.86
CA THR A 246 -28.71 95.63 -22.82
C THR A 246 -30.22 95.90 -22.77
N ALA A 247 -31.03 95.05 -23.41
CA ALA A 247 -32.48 95.19 -23.42
C ALA A 247 -33.14 94.67 -22.13
N ALA A 248 -32.65 93.54 -21.59
CA ALA A 248 -33.29 92.87 -20.45
C ALA A 248 -32.91 93.43 -19.08
N ILE A 249 -31.69 93.97 -18.91
CA ILE A 249 -31.17 94.35 -17.58
C ILE A 249 -30.95 95.86 -17.50
N ARG A 250 -31.91 96.59 -16.90
CA ARG A 250 -31.81 98.05 -16.69
C ARG A 250 -30.84 98.45 -15.56
N ALA A 251 -30.25 97.51 -14.84
CA ALA A 251 -29.38 97.73 -13.67
C ALA A 251 -27.97 98.29 -14.00
N SER A 252 -27.22 98.70 -12.96
CA SER A 252 -25.85 99.25 -12.99
C SER A 252 -24.86 98.50 -13.92
N ASN A 253 -23.96 99.25 -14.58
CA ASN A 253 -22.97 98.74 -15.54
C ASN A 253 -22.18 97.52 -15.04
N ARG A 254 -21.87 97.44 -13.74
CA ARG A 254 -21.12 96.32 -13.15
C ARG A 254 -21.91 95.00 -13.18
N ARG A 255 -23.24 95.05 -12.96
CA ARG A 255 -24.11 93.86 -13.03
C ARG A 255 -24.32 93.39 -14.46
N ARG A 256 -24.35 94.31 -15.43
CA ARG A 256 -24.46 93.98 -16.86
C ARG A 256 -23.24 93.21 -17.37
N VAL A 257 -22.04 93.63 -16.98
CA VAL A 257 -20.78 92.92 -17.35
C VAL A 257 -20.75 91.51 -16.74
N ALA A 258 -21.10 91.38 -15.46
CA ALA A 258 -21.17 90.09 -14.77
C ALA A 258 -22.22 89.15 -15.40
N ALA A 259 -23.42 89.65 -15.70
CA ALA A 259 -24.47 88.88 -16.36
C ALA A 259 -24.06 88.43 -17.77
N ARG A 260 -23.34 89.27 -18.52
CA ARG A 260 -22.82 88.93 -19.84
C ARG A 260 -21.73 87.86 -19.78
N GLN A 261 -20.80 87.96 -18.82
CA GLN A 261 -19.79 86.93 -18.59
C GLN A 261 -20.43 85.61 -18.13
N GLY A 262 -21.42 85.67 -17.23
CA GLY A 262 -22.19 84.52 -16.79
C GLY A 262 -22.95 83.84 -17.93
N LEU A 263 -23.59 84.61 -18.81
CA LEU A 263 -24.30 84.07 -19.97
C LEU A 263 -23.33 83.44 -21.00
N LYS A 264 -22.16 84.05 -21.22
CA LYS A 264 -21.11 83.45 -22.05
C LYS A 264 -20.61 82.12 -21.48
N LEU A 265 -20.40 82.05 -20.17
CA LEU A 265 -19.99 80.83 -19.48
C LEU A 265 -21.09 79.76 -19.53
N LEU A 266 -22.36 80.14 -19.34
CA LEU A 266 -23.49 79.23 -19.48
C LEU A 266 -23.58 78.67 -20.90
N LEU A 267 -23.46 79.54 -21.91
CA LEU A 267 -23.49 79.15 -23.32
C LEU A 267 -22.30 78.24 -23.67
N PHE A 268 -21.14 78.47 -23.09
CA PHE A 268 -19.96 77.60 -23.21
C PHE A 268 -20.21 76.20 -22.69
N VAL A 269 -20.76 76.08 -21.48
CA VAL A 269 -21.10 74.79 -20.89
C VAL A 269 -22.16 74.05 -21.73
N LEU A 270 -23.16 74.76 -22.26
CA LEU A 270 -24.19 74.18 -23.12
C LEU A 270 -23.64 73.74 -24.48
N MET A 271 -22.76 74.53 -25.09
CA MET A 271 -22.05 74.20 -26.33
C MET A 271 -21.23 72.92 -26.16
N ILE A 272 -20.39 72.83 -25.13
CA ILE A 272 -19.61 71.63 -24.83
C ILE A 272 -20.53 70.41 -24.66
N ARG A 273 -21.63 70.53 -23.90
CA ARG A 273 -22.57 69.43 -23.70
C ARG A 273 -23.21 68.96 -25.01
N ARG A 274 -23.61 69.89 -25.88
CA ARG A 274 -24.20 69.57 -27.19
C ARG A 274 -23.18 68.95 -28.14
N LEU A 275 -21.98 69.52 -28.27
CA LEU A 275 -20.93 68.96 -29.12
C LEU A 275 -20.46 67.58 -28.65
N LYS A 276 -20.33 67.36 -27.34
CA LYS A 276 -20.03 66.02 -26.79
C LYS A 276 -21.14 65.01 -27.11
N SER A 277 -22.41 65.42 -27.02
CA SER A 277 -23.54 64.55 -27.39
C SER A 277 -23.51 64.19 -28.88
N LEU A 278 -23.17 65.14 -29.75
CA LEU A 278 -23.03 64.90 -31.19
C LEU A 278 -21.83 64.01 -31.49
N ALA A 279 -20.67 64.27 -30.88
CA ALA A 279 -19.46 63.46 -31.05
C ALA A 279 -19.67 61.99 -30.63
N LYS A 280 -20.47 61.74 -29.58
CA LYS A 280 -20.92 60.39 -29.20
C LYS A 280 -21.81 59.76 -30.28
N GLY A 281 -22.74 60.53 -30.86
CA GLY A 281 -23.64 60.06 -31.92
C GLY A 281 -22.93 59.65 -33.21
N TYR A 282 -21.81 60.31 -33.54
CA TYR A 282 -20.97 59.97 -34.70
C TYR A 282 -19.94 58.85 -34.41
N GLY A 283 -19.90 58.30 -33.19
CA GLY A 283 -18.95 57.25 -32.81
C GLY A 283 -17.49 57.73 -32.69
N LEU A 284 -17.24 59.03 -32.75
CA LEU A 284 -15.91 59.63 -32.62
C LEU A 284 -15.42 59.66 -31.16
N HIS A 285 -16.34 59.55 -30.20
CA HIS A 285 -16.05 59.58 -28.77
C HIS A 285 -16.66 58.36 -28.09
N ASN A 286 -15.81 57.52 -27.51
CA ASN A 286 -16.26 56.35 -26.76
C ASN A 286 -16.51 56.79 -25.32
N SER A 287 -17.72 56.60 -24.79
CA SER A 287 -18.10 57.04 -23.43
C SER A 287 -17.47 56.15 -22.33
N VAL A 288 -16.22 55.72 -22.48
CA VAL A 288 -15.53 54.77 -21.58
C VAL A 288 -14.65 55.51 -20.56
N GLY A 289 -14.36 56.79 -20.74
CA GLY A 289 -13.74 57.64 -19.72
C GLY A 289 -14.76 58.57 -19.09
N SER A 290 -15.07 58.42 -17.80
CA SER A 290 -15.72 59.52 -17.09
C SER A 290 -14.76 60.72 -17.10
N VAL A 291 -15.29 61.94 -17.17
CA VAL A 291 -14.48 63.18 -17.10
C VAL A 291 -13.87 63.36 -15.68
N VAL A 292 -14.30 62.53 -14.72
CA VAL A 292 -13.92 62.56 -13.31
C VAL A 292 -12.41 62.37 -13.09
N PRO A 293 -11.72 61.35 -13.63
CA PRO A 293 -10.25 61.24 -13.52
C PRO A 293 -9.50 62.43 -14.10
N TYR A 294 -10.04 63.12 -15.12
CA TYR A 294 -9.44 64.33 -15.70
C TYR A 294 -9.55 65.52 -14.75
N VAL A 295 -10.76 65.80 -14.28
CA VAL A 295 -11.00 66.90 -13.33
C VAL A 295 -10.25 66.63 -12.02
N LEU A 296 -10.21 65.38 -11.56
CA LEU A 296 -9.49 65.01 -10.34
C LEU A 296 -7.97 65.13 -10.50
N SER A 297 -7.40 64.71 -11.64
CA SER A 297 -5.95 64.82 -11.88
C SER A 297 -5.51 66.28 -12.08
N VAL A 298 -6.26 67.05 -12.85
CA VAL A 298 -6.02 68.50 -13.03
C VAL A 298 -6.24 69.25 -11.71
N ALA A 299 -7.27 68.92 -10.93
CA ALA A 299 -7.47 69.51 -9.60
C ALA A 299 -6.34 69.14 -8.63
N ARG A 300 -5.80 67.92 -8.69
CA ARG A 300 -4.64 67.53 -7.88
C ARG A 300 -3.39 68.28 -8.29
N GLN A 301 -3.14 68.42 -9.60
CA GLN A 301 -2.01 69.20 -10.12
C GLN A 301 -2.15 70.68 -9.80
N LEU A 302 -3.35 71.26 -9.91
CA LEU A 302 -3.64 72.63 -9.49
C LEU A 302 -3.45 72.79 -7.98
N HIS A 303 -3.94 71.86 -7.15
CA HIS A 303 -3.74 71.89 -5.71
C HIS A 303 -2.25 71.83 -5.35
N HIS A 304 -1.49 70.93 -5.97
CA HIS A 304 -0.04 70.86 -5.76
C HIS A 304 0.69 72.13 -6.24
N GLY A 305 0.34 72.67 -7.41
CA GLY A 305 0.87 73.95 -7.90
C GLY A 305 0.53 75.12 -6.99
N LEU A 306 -0.70 75.17 -6.46
CA LEU A 306 -1.15 76.21 -5.53
C LEU A 306 -0.37 76.11 -4.20
N THR A 307 -0.17 74.91 -3.66
CA THR A 307 0.65 74.70 -2.46
C THR A 307 2.12 75.10 -2.67
N TRP A 308 2.67 74.90 -3.88
CA TRP A 308 4.02 75.33 -4.21
C TRP A 308 4.13 76.86 -4.33
N THR A 309 3.14 77.53 -4.93
CA THR A 309 3.09 79.00 -4.98
C THR A 309 2.86 79.64 -3.61
N ILE A 310 2.07 79.00 -2.75
CA ILE A 310 1.88 79.47 -1.36
C ILE A 310 3.18 79.29 -0.59
N SER A 311 3.84 78.12 -0.67
CA SER A 311 5.12 77.87 0.00
C SER A 311 6.24 78.80 -0.46
N THR A 312 6.24 79.26 -1.70
CA THR A 312 7.24 80.23 -2.20
C THR A 312 6.87 81.69 -1.86
N ALA A 313 5.61 81.99 -1.60
CA ALA A 313 5.15 83.31 -1.16
C ALA A 313 5.29 83.52 0.36
N THR A 314 5.14 82.49 1.20
CA THR A 314 5.35 82.61 2.67
C THR A 314 6.81 82.62 3.10
N TYR A 315 7.72 82.15 2.25
CA TYR A 315 9.16 82.30 2.46
C TYR A 315 9.74 83.14 1.33
N PRO A 316 9.60 84.49 1.37
CA PRO A 316 10.32 85.32 0.43
C PRO A 316 11.80 84.99 0.58
N PHE A 317 12.41 84.58 -0.53
CA PHE A 317 13.84 84.35 -0.69
C PHE A 317 14.60 85.35 0.17
N ARG A 318 15.12 84.92 1.33
CA ARG A 318 16.07 85.70 2.10
C ARG A 318 17.33 85.65 1.24
N PRO A 319 17.74 86.74 0.56
CA PRO A 319 19.01 86.71 -0.14
C PRO A 319 20.05 86.34 0.91
N ALA A 320 20.79 85.26 0.66
CA ALA A 320 21.95 84.93 1.45
C ALA A 320 22.83 86.17 1.40
N SER A 321 22.84 86.93 2.50
CA SER A 321 23.78 88.02 2.67
C SER A 321 25.15 87.40 2.54
N LEU A 322 25.81 87.72 1.42
CA LEU A 322 27.26 87.76 1.32
C LEU A 322 27.78 88.40 2.61
N ASN A 323 28.55 87.65 3.38
CA ASN A 323 29.64 88.04 4.30
C ASN A 323 30.19 86.70 4.82
N ALA A 324 31.37 86.28 4.36
CA ALA A 324 32.69 86.69 4.87
C ALA A 324 32.94 86.12 6.26
#